data_AF-A0A351J7K1-F1
#
_entry.id   AF-A0A351J7K1-F1
#
_cell.length_a   1.000
_cell.length_b   1.000
_cell.length_c   1.000
_cell.angle_alpha   90.00
_cell.angle_beta   90.00
_cell.angle_gamma   90.00
#
_symmetry.space_group_name_H-M   'P 1'
#
loop_
_entity.id
_entity.type
_entity.pdbx_description
1 polymer ?
#
loop_
_entity_poly.entity_id
_entity_poly.type
_entity_poly.pdbx_seq_one_letter_code
_entity_poly.pdbx_strand_id
1 'polypeptide(L)'
;MFSAPIGMFDSGVGGLSVMREVRALLPAEDIIYYADTAYCPYGQKTTAEIQARCFHIADFLLTKGAKMIIVACNTASIAALDAMRQRYAVPIVGMEPAVKPASRISKSGKIGVMATGVTIAGERFSSLVERFGSDVEVFNQPCPGLVEHVEAGRVEGPEVEA
;
A
#
# COMPACT_ATOMS: atom_id res chain seq x y z
N MET A 1 -24.23 -0.07 14.59
CA MET A 1 -22.86 0.04 15.15
C MET A 1 -22.03 0.93 14.23
N PHE A 2 -22.35 2.23 14.15
CA PHE A 2 -21.73 3.16 13.19
C PHE A 2 -20.47 3.85 13.75
N SER A 3 -20.22 3.74 15.06
CA SER A 3 -19.14 4.42 15.79
C SER A 3 -17.87 3.58 15.99
N ALA A 4 -17.79 2.38 15.40
CA ALA A 4 -16.57 1.57 15.47
C ALA A 4 -15.48 2.16 14.56
N PRO A 5 -14.18 2.08 14.94
CA PRO A 5 -13.10 2.72 14.21
C PRO A 5 -12.76 1.99 12.89
N ILE A 6 -12.12 2.71 11.99
CA ILE A 6 -11.42 2.13 10.84
C ILE A 6 -10.06 1.61 11.31
N GLY A 7 -9.80 0.33 11.10
CA GLY A 7 -8.46 -0.23 11.25
C GLY A 7 -7.65 0.09 10.00
N MET A 8 -6.41 0.54 10.15
CA MET A 8 -5.53 0.78 9.02
C MET A 8 -4.11 0.36 9.36
N PHE A 9 -3.40 -0.22 8.39
CA PHE A 9 -2.01 -0.60 8.61
C PHE A 9 -1.13 -0.42 7.39
N ASP A 10 0.16 -0.30 7.67
CA ASP A 10 1.24 -0.28 6.69
C ASP A 10 2.44 -1.08 7.22
N SER A 11 3.39 -1.40 6.34
CA SER A 11 4.65 -2.05 6.73
C SER A 11 5.55 -1.15 7.57
N GLY A 12 5.37 0.18 7.48
CA GLY A 12 6.12 1.17 8.24
C GLY A 12 5.29 2.43 8.50
N VAL A 13 5.92 3.60 8.42
CA VAL A 13 5.26 4.91 8.61
C VAL A 13 4.78 5.54 7.30
N GLY A 14 5.15 4.99 6.14
CA GLY A 14 4.77 5.52 4.82
C GLY A 14 3.25 5.68 4.64
N GLY A 15 2.46 4.77 5.20
CA GLY A 15 1.00 4.80 5.18
C GLY A 15 0.35 5.96 5.95
N LEU A 16 1.11 6.74 6.73
CA LEU A 16 0.61 7.99 7.31
C LEU A 16 0.19 9.01 6.24
N SER A 17 0.80 8.94 5.05
CA SER A 17 0.37 9.74 3.89
C SER A 17 -1.08 9.41 3.49
N VAL A 18 -1.42 8.11 3.43
CA VAL A 18 -2.79 7.63 3.18
C VAL A 18 -3.72 8.01 4.34
N MET A 19 -3.26 7.88 5.59
CA MET A 19 -4.05 8.30 6.76
C MET A 19 -4.49 9.75 6.70
N ARG A 20 -3.58 10.63 6.28
CA ARG A 20 -3.86 12.06 6.17
C ARG A 20 -5.00 12.31 5.18
N GLU A 21 -4.99 11.65 4.03
CA GLU A 21 -6.05 11.80 3.02
C GLU A 21 -7.37 11.19 3.50
N VAL A 22 -7.34 10.03 4.18
CA VAL A 22 -8.54 9.42 4.78
C VAL A 22 -9.15 10.34 5.83
N ARG A 23 -8.33 10.94 6.71
CA ARG A 23 -8.80 11.92 7.73
C ARG A 23 -9.40 13.17 7.08
N ALA A 24 -8.85 13.65 5.98
CA ALA A 24 -9.37 14.81 5.27
C ALA A 24 -10.75 14.54 4.65
N LEU A 25 -10.94 13.35 4.07
CA LEU A 25 -12.20 12.94 3.45
C LEU A 25 -13.26 12.49 4.47
N LEU A 26 -12.84 11.88 5.57
CA LEU A 26 -13.68 11.28 6.60
C LEU A 26 -13.30 11.82 8.01
N PRO A 27 -13.51 13.12 8.29
CA PRO A 27 -13.03 13.76 9.52
C PRO A 27 -13.74 13.26 10.79
N ALA A 28 -14.90 12.63 10.65
CA ALA A 28 -15.69 12.08 11.75
C ALA A 28 -15.37 10.61 12.07
N GLU A 29 -14.47 9.98 11.32
CA GLU A 29 -14.10 8.57 11.52
C GLU A 29 -12.90 8.44 12.46
N ASP A 30 -13.05 7.59 13.48
CA ASP A 30 -11.93 7.17 14.32
C ASP A 30 -11.05 6.18 13.55
N ILE A 31 -9.72 6.33 13.67
CA ILE A 31 -8.74 5.48 13.00
C ILE A 31 -7.79 4.86 14.01
N ILE A 32 -7.67 3.54 13.98
CA ILE A 32 -6.59 2.80 14.65
C ILE A 32 -5.55 2.47 13.59
N TYR A 33 -4.38 3.10 13.70
CA TYR A 33 -3.26 2.87 12.79
C TYR A 33 -2.24 1.89 13.39
N TYR A 34 -1.82 0.90 12.60
CA TYR A 34 -0.76 -0.05 12.96
C TYR A 34 0.38 0.06 11.96
N ALA A 35 1.57 0.42 12.45
CA ALA A 35 2.80 0.42 11.67
C ALA A 35 3.64 -0.82 12.02
N ASP A 36 3.86 -1.73 11.07
CA ASP A 36 4.64 -2.97 11.30
C ASP A 36 6.15 -2.75 11.19
N THR A 37 6.66 -1.65 11.75
CA THR A 37 8.03 -1.15 11.55
C THR A 37 9.11 -2.18 11.90
N ALA A 38 8.86 -3.04 12.90
CA ALA A 38 9.76 -4.14 13.26
C ALA A 38 9.97 -5.17 12.13
N TYR A 39 9.08 -5.20 11.15
CA TYR A 39 9.13 -6.06 9.97
C TYR A 39 9.21 -5.23 8.67
N CYS A 40 9.51 -3.93 8.74
CA CYS A 40 9.82 -3.12 7.56
C CYS A 40 11.23 -3.48 7.02
N PRO A 41 11.51 -3.40 5.71
CA PRO A 41 10.57 -3.21 4.60
C PRO A 41 9.93 -4.54 4.14
N TYR A 42 8.69 -4.47 3.67
CA TYR A 42 8.01 -5.64 3.07
C TYR A 42 8.52 -5.95 1.66
N GLY A 43 9.09 -4.97 0.94
CA GLY A 43 9.55 -5.15 -0.43
C GLY A 43 10.68 -6.17 -0.63
N GLN A 44 11.29 -6.67 0.45
CA GLN A 44 12.34 -7.69 0.45
C GLN A 44 11.86 -9.06 0.97
N LYS A 45 10.57 -9.17 1.33
CA LYS A 45 9.99 -10.38 1.93
C LYS A 45 9.22 -11.19 0.89
N THR A 46 9.06 -12.48 1.18
CA THR A 46 8.23 -13.38 0.37
C THR A 46 6.74 -13.06 0.56
N THR A 47 5.91 -13.41 -0.43
CA THR A 47 4.46 -13.27 -0.35
C THR A 47 3.88 -13.96 0.90
N ALA A 48 4.38 -15.15 1.25
CA ALA A 48 3.92 -15.90 2.42
C ALA A 48 4.22 -15.17 3.74
N GLU A 49 5.42 -14.61 3.88
CA GLU A 49 5.78 -13.81 5.05
C GLU A 49 4.90 -12.57 5.17
N ILE A 50 4.70 -11.85 4.05
CA ILE A 50 3.84 -10.66 4.02
C ILE A 50 2.40 -11.00 4.40
N GLN A 51 1.85 -12.09 3.84
CA GLN A 51 0.49 -12.55 4.18
C GLN A 51 0.36 -12.90 5.67
N ALA A 52 1.33 -13.62 6.23
CA ALA A 52 1.33 -13.96 7.65
C ALA A 52 1.31 -12.70 8.54
N ARG A 53 2.09 -11.67 8.18
CA ARG A 53 2.04 -10.37 8.88
C ARG A 53 0.68 -9.68 8.71
N CYS A 54 0.14 -9.64 7.49
CA CYS A 54 -1.15 -9.01 7.22
C CYS A 54 -2.29 -9.64 8.03
N PHE A 55 -2.32 -10.97 8.14
CA PHE A 55 -3.31 -11.66 8.96
C PHE A 55 -3.15 -11.38 10.45
N HIS A 56 -1.90 -11.40 10.96
CA HIS A 56 -1.62 -11.05 12.34
C HIS A 56 -2.12 -9.63 12.69
N ILE A 57 -1.84 -8.65 11.83
CA ILE A 57 -2.23 -7.26 12.05
C ILE A 57 -3.75 -7.10 11.92
N ALA A 58 -4.37 -7.75 10.94
CA ALA A 58 -5.82 -7.72 10.77
C ALA A 58 -6.55 -8.31 11.97
N ASP A 59 -6.11 -9.48 12.46
CA ASP A 59 -6.66 -10.11 13.66
C ASP A 59 -6.52 -9.15 14.86
N PHE A 60 -5.36 -8.51 15.04
CA PHE A 60 -5.17 -7.50 16.08
C PHE A 60 -6.15 -6.32 15.95
N LEU A 61 -6.28 -5.71 14.77
CA LEU A 61 -7.19 -4.58 14.54
C LEU A 61 -8.65 -4.97 14.80
N LEU A 62 -9.06 -6.18 14.44
CA LEU A 62 -10.39 -6.71 14.76
C LEU A 62 -10.60 -6.88 16.26
N THR A 63 -9.59 -7.32 17.02
CA THR A 63 -9.69 -7.35 18.49
C THR A 63 -9.85 -5.96 19.11
N LYS A 64 -9.47 -4.90 18.40
CA LYS A 64 -9.69 -3.50 18.78
C LYS A 64 -11.02 -2.94 18.30
N GLY A 65 -11.87 -3.76 17.68
CA GLY A 65 -13.21 -3.37 17.26
C GLY A 65 -13.28 -2.68 15.90
N ALA A 66 -12.27 -2.84 15.04
CA ALA A 66 -12.28 -2.24 13.71
C ALA A 66 -13.49 -2.72 12.88
N LYS A 67 -14.27 -1.78 12.31
CA LYS A 67 -15.43 -2.10 11.43
C LYS A 67 -15.03 -2.41 10.00
N MET A 68 -13.85 -1.98 9.59
CA MET A 68 -13.23 -2.26 8.29
C MET A 68 -11.72 -2.13 8.42
N ILE A 69 -10.98 -2.69 7.46
CA ILE A 69 -9.53 -2.60 7.41
C ILE A 69 -9.07 -1.95 6.10
N ILE A 70 -8.20 -0.95 6.23
CA ILE A 70 -7.46 -0.34 5.13
C ILE A 70 -6.02 -0.84 5.14
N VAL A 71 -5.61 -1.50 4.07
CA VAL A 71 -4.22 -1.89 3.79
C VAL A 71 -3.55 -0.72 3.05
N ALA A 72 -2.85 0.15 3.79
CA ALA A 72 -2.21 1.35 3.23
C ALA A 72 -0.87 1.05 2.53
N CYS A 73 -0.33 -0.17 2.69
CA CYS A 73 0.89 -0.60 2.03
C CYS A 73 0.60 -1.10 0.60
N ASN A 74 1.29 -0.55 -0.41
CA ASN A 74 1.22 -1.06 -1.78
C ASN A 74 1.69 -2.52 -1.88
N THR A 75 2.82 -2.85 -1.24
CA THR A 75 3.39 -4.20 -1.25
C THR A 75 2.46 -5.21 -0.56
N ALA A 76 1.88 -4.86 0.59
CA ALA A 76 0.91 -5.73 1.26
C ALA A 76 -0.38 -5.89 0.45
N SER A 77 -0.84 -4.82 -0.20
CA SER A 77 -2.05 -4.86 -1.05
C SER A 77 -1.90 -5.80 -2.24
N ILE A 78 -0.69 -5.94 -2.78
CA ILE A 78 -0.40 -6.90 -3.86
C ILE A 78 -0.29 -8.32 -3.31
N ALA A 79 0.38 -8.49 -2.16
CA ALA A 79 0.65 -9.82 -1.62
C ALA A 79 -0.56 -10.48 -0.94
N ALA A 80 -1.44 -9.72 -0.28
CA ALA A 80 -2.38 -10.28 0.69
C ALA A 80 -3.86 -9.92 0.48
N LEU A 81 -4.21 -8.93 -0.36
CA LEU A 81 -5.56 -8.36 -0.35
C LEU A 81 -6.66 -9.38 -0.67
N ASP A 82 -6.44 -10.25 -1.66
CA ASP A 82 -7.43 -11.26 -2.05
C ASP A 82 -7.60 -12.33 -0.98
N ALA A 83 -6.49 -12.80 -0.39
CA ALA A 83 -6.52 -13.76 0.71
C ALA A 83 -7.20 -13.17 1.96
N MET A 84 -6.99 -11.88 2.25
CA MET A 84 -7.68 -11.18 3.34
C MET A 84 -9.19 -11.06 3.10
N ARG A 85 -9.61 -10.74 1.86
CA ARG A 85 -11.03 -10.66 1.50
C ARG A 85 -11.74 -12.00 1.57
N GLN A 86 -11.04 -13.11 1.33
CA GLN A 86 -11.59 -14.45 1.49
C GLN A 86 -11.72 -14.85 2.97
N ARG A 87 -10.80 -14.39 3.82
CA ARG A 87 -10.74 -14.76 5.25
C ARG A 87 -11.67 -13.93 6.13
N TYR A 88 -11.79 -12.63 5.88
CA TYR A 88 -12.47 -11.70 6.77
C TYR A 88 -13.81 -11.24 6.21
N ALA A 89 -14.83 -11.21 7.08
CA ALA A 89 -16.16 -10.71 6.73
C ALA A 89 -16.26 -9.17 6.69
N VAL A 90 -15.37 -8.46 7.40
CA VAL A 90 -15.34 -7.00 7.36
C VAL A 90 -14.82 -6.51 6.00
N PRO A 91 -15.21 -5.32 5.53
CA PRO A 91 -14.66 -4.75 4.31
C PRO A 91 -13.13 -4.60 4.40
N ILE A 92 -12.42 -5.14 3.41
CA ILE A 92 -10.98 -4.96 3.24
C ILE A 92 -10.73 -4.08 2.02
N VAL A 93 -10.22 -2.89 2.27
CA VAL A 93 -9.81 -1.90 1.26
C VAL A 93 -8.29 -1.91 1.20
N GLY A 94 -7.72 -1.88 0.00
CA GLY A 94 -6.28 -1.80 -0.17
C GLY A 94 -5.94 -0.82 -1.28
N MET A 95 -4.65 -0.60 -1.46
CA MET A 95 -4.16 0.25 -2.53
C MET A 95 -4.42 -0.40 -3.89
N GLU A 96 -4.70 0.44 -4.88
CA GLU A 96 -4.73 0.08 -6.29
C GLU A 96 -3.55 0.77 -6.97
N PRO A 97 -2.73 0.06 -7.76
CA PRO A 97 -1.65 0.68 -8.52
C PRO A 97 -2.11 1.91 -9.32
N ALA A 98 -1.34 2.99 -9.20
CA ALA A 98 -1.68 4.30 -9.77
C ALA A 98 -1.61 4.36 -11.31
N VAL A 99 -1.30 3.25 -11.99
CA VAL A 99 -1.28 3.16 -13.46
C VAL A 99 -2.61 3.55 -14.07
N LYS A 100 -3.74 3.12 -13.47
CA LYS A 100 -5.09 3.43 -13.97
C LYS A 100 -5.42 4.93 -13.94
N PRO A 101 -5.25 5.68 -12.83
CA PRO A 101 -5.44 7.12 -12.87
C PRO A 101 -4.39 7.81 -13.74
N ALA A 102 -3.13 7.36 -13.71
CA ALA A 102 -2.06 7.94 -14.51
C ALA A 102 -2.33 7.84 -16.03
N SER A 103 -2.85 6.71 -16.52
CA SER A 103 -3.17 6.54 -17.94
C SER A 103 -4.32 7.43 -18.42
N ARG A 104 -5.24 7.81 -17.52
CA ARG A 104 -6.35 8.72 -17.84
C ARG A 104 -5.94 10.19 -17.92
N ILE A 105 -4.90 10.58 -17.19
CA ILE A 105 -4.48 12.00 -17.07
C ILE A 105 -3.22 12.32 -17.88
N SER A 106 -2.45 11.31 -18.29
CA SER A 106 -1.21 11.51 -19.04
C SER A 106 -1.50 12.12 -20.41
N LYS A 107 -0.78 13.19 -20.75
CA LYS A 107 -0.84 13.85 -22.07
C LYS A 107 0.19 13.30 -23.05
N SER A 108 1.30 12.77 -22.54
CA SER A 108 2.41 12.25 -23.34
C SER A 108 2.27 10.75 -23.65
N GLY A 109 1.36 10.08 -22.94
CA GLY A 109 1.28 8.62 -22.95
C GLY A 109 2.44 7.92 -22.24
N LYS A 110 3.36 8.65 -21.59
CA LYS A 110 4.50 8.06 -20.87
C LYS A 110 4.28 8.13 -19.36
N ILE A 111 4.47 7.02 -18.65
CA ILE A 111 4.23 6.90 -17.21
C ILE A 111 5.43 6.26 -16.53
N GLY A 112 6.03 6.94 -15.56
CA GLY A 112 7.04 6.36 -14.67
C GLY A 112 6.39 5.76 -13.43
N VAL A 113 6.76 4.54 -13.07
CA VAL A 113 6.34 3.86 -11.85
C VAL A 113 7.57 3.55 -11.00
N MET A 114 7.66 4.23 -9.86
CA MET A 114 8.66 3.98 -8.83
C MET A 114 8.04 3.10 -7.74
N ALA A 115 8.54 1.89 -7.58
CA ALA A 115 7.98 0.94 -6.63
C ALA A 115 8.99 -0.12 -6.18
N THR A 116 8.63 -0.86 -5.14
CA THR A 116 9.43 -1.99 -4.67
C THR A 116 9.42 -3.14 -5.69
N GLY A 117 10.47 -3.98 -5.69
CA GLY A 117 10.58 -5.11 -6.63
C GLY A 117 9.37 -6.05 -6.59
N VAL A 118 8.87 -6.38 -5.38
CA VAL A 118 7.66 -7.19 -5.20
C VAL A 118 6.42 -6.55 -5.84
N THR A 119 6.31 -5.22 -5.81
CA THR A 119 5.19 -4.51 -6.44
C THR A 119 5.25 -4.64 -7.96
N ILE A 120 6.42 -4.42 -8.57
CA ILE A 120 6.62 -4.46 -10.02
C ILE A 120 6.44 -5.89 -10.56
N ALA A 121 6.89 -6.90 -9.82
CA ALA A 121 6.78 -8.30 -10.20
C ALA A 121 5.38 -8.91 -9.95
N GLY A 122 4.48 -8.20 -9.26
CA GLY A 122 3.18 -8.73 -8.86
C GLY A 122 2.16 -8.77 -10.00
N GLU A 123 1.40 -9.88 -10.10
CA GLU A 123 0.35 -10.08 -11.12
C GLU A 123 -0.66 -8.94 -11.17
N ARG A 124 -1.00 -8.33 -10.03
CA ARG A 124 -1.96 -7.21 -9.96
C ARG A 124 -1.43 -5.95 -10.66
N PHE A 125 -0.12 -5.69 -10.58
CA PHE A 125 0.49 -4.59 -11.32
C PHE A 125 0.46 -4.89 -12.82
N SER A 126 0.93 -6.07 -13.23
CA SER A 126 0.93 -6.52 -14.63
C SER A 126 -0.47 -6.49 -15.25
N SER A 127 -1.49 -6.99 -14.55
CA SER A 127 -2.88 -6.98 -15.02
C SER A 127 -3.42 -5.55 -15.21
N LEU A 128 -3.01 -4.60 -14.37
CA LEU A 128 -3.45 -3.21 -14.52
C LEU A 128 -2.73 -2.50 -15.66
N VAL A 129 -1.44 -2.77 -15.86
CA VAL A 129 -0.71 -2.30 -17.04
C VAL A 129 -1.33 -2.91 -18.30
N GLU A 130 -1.68 -4.18 -18.32
CA GLU A 130 -2.32 -4.80 -19.48
C GLU A 130 -3.71 -4.18 -19.78
N ARG A 131 -4.53 -3.97 -18.74
CA ARG A 131 -5.90 -3.46 -18.91
C ARG A 131 -6.00 -1.97 -19.20
N PHE A 132 -5.06 -1.17 -18.70
CA PHE A 132 -5.11 0.29 -18.79
C PHE A 132 -3.91 0.90 -19.53
N GLY A 133 -3.00 0.05 -20.01
CA GLY A 133 -1.75 0.41 -20.66
C GLY A 133 -1.78 0.39 -22.19
N SER A 134 -2.93 0.07 -22.82
CA SER A 134 -3.03 -0.05 -24.28
C SER A 134 -2.56 1.19 -25.05
N ASP A 135 -2.70 2.36 -24.44
CA ASP A 135 -2.33 3.65 -25.05
C ASP A 135 -1.20 4.38 -24.30
N VAL A 136 -0.52 3.69 -23.37
CA VAL A 136 0.56 4.29 -22.56
C VAL A 136 1.79 3.40 -22.42
N GLU A 137 2.96 4.01 -22.49
CA GLU A 137 4.26 3.39 -22.25
C GLU A 137 4.62 3.52 -20.76
N VAL A 138 4.76 2.38 -20.07
CA VAL A 138 5.04 2.32 -18.63
C VAL A 138 6.51 1.99 -18.39
N PHE A 139 7.22 2.89 -17.71
CA PHE A 139 8.62 2.75 -17.30
C PHE A 139 8.67 2.35 -15.83
N ASN A 140 9.20 1.17 -15.54
CA ASN A 140 9.36 0.69 -14.17
C ASN A 140 10.76 1.03 -13.65
N GLN A 141 10.82 1.78 -12.55
CA GLN A 141 12.05 2.13 -11.87
C GLN A 141 12.02 1.57 -10.44
N PRO A 142 12.70 0.44 -10.18
CA PRO A 142 12.94 0.00 -8.81
C PRO A 142 13.73 1.06 -8.03
N CYS A 143 13.34 1.30 -6.78
CA CYS A 143 13.99 2.26 -5.88
C CYS A 143 14.45 1.58 -4.58
N PRO A 144 15.44 0.67 -4.63
CA PRO A 144 15.97 0.05 -3.41
C PRO A 144 16.61 1.11 -2.51
N GLY A 145 16.49 0.97 -1.19
CA GLY A 145 17.03 1.94 -0.23
C GLY A 145 16.10 3.12 0.08
N LEU A 146 15.21 3.51 -0.84
CA LEU A 146 14.36 4.69 -0.67
C LEU A 146 13.44 4.58 0.56
N VAL A 147 12.89 3.38 0.80
CA VAL A 147 12.03 3.13 1.98
C VAL A 147 12.84 3.32 3.26
N GLU A 148 14.08 2.80 3.30
CA GLU A 148 14.98 2.90 4.43
C GLU A 148 15.39 4.35 4.73
N HIS A 149 15.54 5.18 3.70
CA HIS A 149 15.78 6.63 3.86
C HIS A 149 14.55 7.34 4.44
N VAL A 150 13.35 7.08 3.91
CA VAL A 150 12.09 7.67 4.39
C VAL A 150 11.82 7.29 5.86
N GLU A 151 11.94 6.01 6.21
CA GLU A 151 11.72 5.52 7.58
C GLU A 151 12.74 6.08 8.58
N ALA A 152 13.94 6.44 8.11
CA ALA A 152 14.97 7.09 8.92
C ALA A 152 14.84 8.64 8.97
N GLY A 153 13.82 9.21 8.32
CA GLY A 153 13.63 10.66 8.22
C GLY A 153 14.68 11.38 7.37
N ARG A 154 15.44 10.64 6.54
CA ARG A 154 16.43 11.20 5.61
C ARG A 154 15.75 11.48 4.27
N VAL A 155 15.32 12.72 4.08
CA VAL A 155 14.55 13.16 2.88
C VAL A 155 15.30 14.16 2.00
N GLU A 156 16.55 14.48 2.36
CA GLU A 156 17.46 15.35 1.60
C GLU A 156 18.83 14.66 1.46
N GLY A 157 19.56 14.98 0.39
CA GLY A 157 20.92 14.50 0.16
C GLY A 157 21.13 13.68 -1.13
N PRO A 158 22.39 13.43 -1.52
CA PRO A 158 22.75 12.82 -2.80
C PRO A 158 22.08 11.47 -3.06
N GLU A 159 21.84 10.70 -2.02
CA GLU A 159 21.25 9.36 -2.10
C GLU A 159 19.73 9.35 -2.35
N VAL A 160 19.04 10.48 -2.17
CA VAL A 160 17.59 10.62 -2.36
C VAL A 160 17.21 11.64 -3.45
N GLU A 161 18.19 12.35 -4.02
CA GLU A 161 18.00 13.36 -5.09
C GLU A 161 18.43 12.87 -6.49
N ALA A 162 18.99 11.66 -6.59
CA ALA A 162 19.59 11.10 -7.81
C ALA A 162 18.60 10.54 -8.84
#